data_AF-A0A401GWJ7-F1
#
_entry.id   AF-A0A401GWJ7-F1
#
_cell.length_a   1.000
_cell.length_b   1.000
_cell.length_c   1.000
_cell.angle_alpha   90.00
_cell.angle_beta   90.00
_cell.angle_gamma   90.00
#
_symmetry.space_group_name_H-M   'P 1'
#
loop_
_entity.id
_entity.type
_entity.pdbx_description
1 polymer ?
#
loop_
_entity_poly.entity_id
_entity_poly.type
_entity_poly.pdbx_seq_one_letter_code
_entity_poly.pdbx_strand_id
1 'polypeptide(L)'
;MSNTTSTSSSLPNPQDNIVPQNYREQFQGRHATSQFIDPCEDAAKASMKCLDRNNYIRTECIDFFEAYRDCKKTWIEQRKADRRAGRPSA
;
A
#
# COMPACT_ATOMS: atom_id res chain seq x y z
N MET A 1 -24.25 3.11 3.56
CA MET A 1 -23.96 4.08 4.63
C MET A 1 -22.46 4.04 4.87
N SER A 2 -21.77 5.09 4.45
CA SER A 2 -20.32 5.21 4.55
C SER A 2 -19.94 5.45 6.01
N ASN A 3 -19.18 4.54 6.62
CA ASN A 3 -18.70 4.73 7.99
C ASN A 3 -17.54 5.71 7.98
N THR A 4 -17.87 6.99 8.18
CA THR A 4 -16.97 8.03 8.63
C THR A 4 -16.67 7.77 10.11
N THR A 5 -15.49 7.23 10.40
CA THR A 5 -14.95 7.19 11.77
C THR A 5 -13.78 8.16 11.89
N SER A 6 -14.08 9.38 12.31
CA SER A 6 -13.10 10.33 12.80
C SER A 6 -12.91 10.11 14.31
N THR A 7 -11.79 9.53 14.78
CA THR A 7 -11.35 9.69 16.19
C THR A 7 -9.84 9.43 16.39
N SER A 8 -9.12 10.52 16.71
CA SER A 8 -7.92 10.71 17.57
C SER A 8 -6.61 9.87 17.47
N SER A 9 -5.53 10.61 17.19
CA SER A 9 -4.21 10.63 17.88
C SER A 9 -3.13 9.54 17.73
N SER A 10 -3.32 8.40 17.05
CA SER A 10 -2.18 7.49 16.78
C SER A 10 -1.86 7.35 15.28
N LEU A 11 -0.58 7.15 14.95
CA LEU A 11 -0.18 6.59 13.66
C LEU A 11 -0.52 5.09 13.68
N PRO A 12 -0.97 4.49 12.56
CA PRO A 12 -1.10 3.04 12.48
C PRO A 12 0.28 2.40 12.67
N ASN A 13 0.34 1.15 13.12
CA ASN A 13 1.61 0.45 13.18
C ASN A 13 2.14 0.26 11.75
N PRO A 14 3.42 0.59 11.45
CA PRO A 14 4.00 0.37 10.13
C PRO A 14 3.83 -1.07 9.63
N GLN A 15 3.96 -2.04 10.52
CA GLN A 15 3.90 -3.48 10.21
C GLN A 15 2.52 -3.93 9.72
N ASP A 16 1.45 -3.21 10.07
CA ASP A 16 0.10 -3.54 9.60
C ASP A 16 -0.07 -3.29 8.09
N ASN A 17 0.83 -2.50 7.48
CA ASN A 17 0.73 -2.07 6.09
C ASN A 17 1.74 -2.75 5.15
N ILE A 18 2.41 -3.82 5.59
CA ILE A 18 3.40 -4.54 4.76
C ILE A 18 2.75 -5.54 3.79
N VAL A 19 1.47 -5.86 3.99
CA VAL A 19 0.74 -6.80 3.14
C VAL A 19 0.03 -6.00 2.04
N PRO A 20 0.33 -6.26 0.75
CA PRO A 20 -0.36 -5.57 -0.34
C PRO A 20 -1.83 -5.99 -0.42
N GLN A 21 -2.69 -5.05 -0.80
CA GLN A 21 -4.08 -5.30 -1.15
C GLN A 21 -4.18 -6.30 -2.33
N ASN A 22 -5.35 -6.91 -2.52
CA ASN A 22 -5.56 -7.84 -3.61
C ASN A 22 -5.55 -7.13 -4.97
N TYR A 23 -4.36 -7.09 -5.57
CA TYR A 23 -4.15 -6.39 -6.84
C TYR A 23 -4.95 -7.02 -8.00
N ARG A 24 -5.30 -8.31 -7.94
CA ARG A 24 -6.03 -8.97 -9.05
C ARG A 24 -7.43 -8.39 -9.20
N GLU A 25 -8.13 -8.19 -8.09
CA GLU A 25 -9.46 -7.56 -8.05
C GLU A 25 -9.40 -6.12 -8.57
N GLN A 26 -8.39 -5.36 -8.14
CA GLN A 26 -8.15 -3.99 -8.62
C GLN A 26 -7.87 -3.95 -10.13
N PHE A 27 -7.13 -4.93 -10.66
CA PHE A 27 -6.87 -5.03 -12.09
C PHE A 27 -8.15 -5.42 -12.87
N GLN A 28 -9.00 -6.31 -12.35
CA GLN A 28 -10.26 -6.69 -13.01
C GLN A 28 -11.26 -5.52 -13.06
N GLY A 29 -11.30 -4.70 -12.01
CA GLY A 29 -12.18 -3.53 -11.93
C GLY A 29 -11.70 -2.29 -12.69
N ARG A 30 -10.54 -2.33 -13.36
CA ARG A 30 -9.98 -1.14 -14.01
C ARG A 30 -10.79 -0.75 -15.25
N HIS A 31 -11.17 0.52 -15.35
CA HIS A 31 -11.89 1.05 -16.51
C HIS A 31 -10.96 1.32 -17.71
N ALA A 32 -9.68 1.57 -17.45
CA ALA A 32 -8.68 1.83 -18.48
C ALA A 32 -7.42 1.00 -18.23
N THR A 33 -6.81 0.48 -19.30
CA THR A 33 -5.56 -0.28 -19.22
C THR A 33 -4.39 0.56 -18.71
N SER A 34 -4.46 1.89 -18.87
CA SER A 34 -3.46 2.85 -18.36
C SER A 34 -3.66 3.26 -16.90
N GLN A 35 -4.72 2.78 -16.23
CA GLN A 35 -4.99 3.16 -14.84
C GLN A 35 -3.87 2.66 -13.92
N PHE A 36 -3.32 3.57 -13.12
CA PHE A 36 -2.32 3.23 -12.11
C PHE A 36 -3.00 2.53 -10.93
N ILE A 37 -2.44 1.40 -10.52
CA ILE A 37 -2.89 0.61 -9.37
C ILE A 37 -1.70 0.45 -8.43
N ASP A 38 -1.87 0.88 -7.19
CA ASP A 38 -0.91 0.66 -6.10
C ASP A 38 -1.58 -0.15 -4.98
N PRO A 39 -1.31 -1.47 -4.89
CA PRO A 39 -1.80 -2.30 -3.79
C PRO A 39 -1.20 -1.93 -2.43
N CYS A 40 -0.19 -1.06 -2.40
CA CYS A 40 0.47 -0.55 -1.19
C CYS A 40 0.01 0.86 -0.80
N GLU A 41 -1.17 1.29 -1.28
CA GLU A 41 -1.72 2.62 -1.02
C GLU A 41 -1.85 2.94 0.48
N ASP A 42 -2.18 1.96 1.32
CA ASP A 42 -2.31 2.16 2.78
C ASP A 42 -0.96 2.45 3.44
N ALA A 43 0.10 1.74 3.06
CA ALA A 43 1.46 2.04 3.50
C ALA A 43 1.93 3.42 3.03
N ALA A 44 1.60 3.80 1.78
CA ALA A 44 1.91 5.12 1.25
C ALA A 44 1.22 6.21 2.08
N LYS A 45 -0.09 6.09 2.32
CA LYS A 45 -0.87 7.01 3.18
C LYS A 45 -0.32 7.09 4.59
N ALA A 46 0.05 5.95 5.19
CA ALA A 46 0.63 5.91 6.52
C ALA A 46 1.97 6.67 6.59
N SER A 47 2.84 6.50 5.59
CA SER A 47 4.11 7.23 5.50
C SER A 47 3.94 8.74 5.34
N MET A 48 2.96 9.17 4.53
CA MET A 48 2.62 10.59 4.38
C MET A 48 2.06 11.17 5.67
N LYS A 49 1.19 10.44 6.36
CA LYS A 49 0.63 10.83 7.66
C LYS A 49 1.72 10.96 8.74
N CYS A 50 2.78 10.14 8.66
CA CYS A 50 3.94 10.29 9.55
C CYS A 50 4.69 11.59 9.24
N LEU A 51 4.95 11.89 7.96
CA LEU A 51 5.61 13.13 7.56
C LEU A 51 4.83 14.37 7.99
N ASP A 52 3.51 14.38 7.77
CA ASP A 52 2.64 15.50 8.16
C ASP A 52 2.71 15.80 9.66
N ARG A 53 2.92 14.77 10.50
CA ARG A 53 3.01 14.91 11.95
C ARG A 53 4.39 15.30 12.45
N ASN A 54 5.44 14.92 11.72
CA ASN A 54 6.83 15.13 12.11
C ASN A 54 7.49 16.27 11.33
N ASN A 55 6.72 17.25 10.87
CA ASN A 55 7.23 18.40 10.09
C ASN A 55 8.12 17.96 8.90
N TYR A 56 7.76 16.85 8.26
CA TYR A 56 8.47 16.25 7.14
C TYR A 56 9.92 15.82 7.45
N ILE A 57 10.25 15.58 8.72
CA ILE A 57 11.53 14.98 9.13
C ILE A 57 11.50 13.50 8.78
N ARG A 58 12.24 13.13 7.72
CA ARG A 58 12.21 11.76 7.18
C ARG A 58 12.74 10.69 8.14
N THR A 59 13.70 11.05 9.00
CA THR A 59 14.31 10.10 9.94
C THR A 59 13.32 9.58 10.99
N GLU A 60 12.29 10.36 11.32
CA GLU A 60 11.21 9.96 12.24
C GLU A 60 10.23 8.94 11.61
N CYS A 61 10.33 8.73 10.30
CA CYS A 61 9.36 7.96 9.53
C CYS A 61 9.98 6.77 8.78
N ILE A 62 11.21 6.36 9.13
CA ILE A 62 11.92 5.27 8.43
C ILE A 62 11.10 3.99 8.40
N ASP A 63 10.53 3.57 9.53
CA ASP A 63 9.75 2.33 9.63
C ASP A 63 8.53 2.32 8.68
N PHE A 64 7.90 3.48 8.47
CA PHE A 64 6.79 3.62 7.52
C PHE A 64 7.25 3.51 6.07
N PHE A 65 8.43 4.04 5.75
CA PHE A 65 9.02 3.89 4.42
C PHE A 65 9.49 2.46 4.17
N GLU A 66 10.05 1.79 5.18
CA GLU A 66 10.40 0.37 5.11
C GLU A 66 9.17 -0.48 4.87
N ALA A 67 8.08 -0.25 5.61
CA ALA A 67 6.82 -0.94 5.39
C ALA A 67 6.29 -0.78 3.95
N TYR A 68 6.36 0.42 3.38
CA TYR A 68 5.98 0.65 1.98
C TYR A 68 6.87 -0.11 0.99
N ARG A 69 8.20 -0.15 1.24
CA ARG A 69 9.16 -0.88 0.40
C ARG A 69 8.92 -2.39 0.47
N ASP A 70 8.65 -2.92 1.66
CA ASP A 70 8.37 -4.33 1.88
C ASP A 70 7.05 -4.75 1.24
N CYS A 71 6.00 -3.93 1.36
CA CYS A 71 4.75 -4.14 0.64
C CYS A 71 4.98 -4.24 -0.87
N LYS A 72 5.72 -3.28 -1.45
CA LYS A 72 6.05 -3.31 -2.88
C LYS A 72 6.85 -4.53 -3.28
N LYS A 73 7.81 -4.94 -2.45
CA LYS A 73 8.61 -6.15 -2.69
C LYS A 73 7.71 -7.38 -2.76
N THR A 74 6.85 -7.56 -1.76
CA THR A 74 5.87 -8.65 -1.71
C THR A 74 4.96 -8.64 -2.94
N TRP A 75 4.44 -7.48 -3.33
CA TRP A 75 3.59 -7.36 -4.52
C TRP A 75 4.32 -7.76 -5.81
N ILE A 76 5.55 -7.30 -6.01
CA ILE A 76 6.35 -7.66 -7.20
C ILE A 76 6.68 -9.16 -7.21
N GLU A 77 6.96 -9.75 -6.06
CA GLU A 77 7.18 -11.20 -5.92
C GLU A 77 5.92 -12.00 -6.26
N GLN A 78 4.76 -11.58 -5.75
CA GLN A 78 3.46 -12.18 -6.10
C GLN A 78 3.19 -12.09 -7.61
N ARG A 79 3.39 -10.93 -8.23
CA ARG A 79 3.22 -10.78 -9.70
C ARG A 79 4.17 -11.68 -10.50
N LYS A 80 5.42 -11.83 -10.05
CA LYS A 80 6.39 -12.74 -10.68
C LYS A 80 5.96 -14.20 -10.52
N ALA A 81 5.47 -14.58 -9.34
CA ALA A 81 4.97 -15.93 -9.07
C ALA A 81 3.73 -16.24 -9.93
N ASP A 82 2.76 -15.33 -10.00
CA ASP A 82 1.56 -15.47 -10.82
C ASP A 82 1.91 -15.65 -12.31
N ARG A 83 2.86 -14.86 -12.82
CA ARG A 83 3.35 -15.01 -14.20
C ARG A 83 3.98 -16.38 -14.44
N ARG A 84 4.81 -16.88 -13.52
CA ARG A 84 5.42 -18.22 -13.62
C ARG A 84 4.37 -19.34 -13.57
N ALA A 85 3.29 -19.13 -12.83
CA ALA A 85 2.17 -20.06 -12.71
C ALA A 85 1.14 -19.93 -13.85
N GLY A 86 1.36 -19.05 -14.84
CA GLY A 86 0.42 -18.82 -15.94
C GLY A 86 -0.90 -18.17 -15.50
N ARG A 87 -0.94 -17.56 -14.31
CA ARG A 87 -2.14 -16.88 -13.82
C ARG A 87 -2.27 -15.53 -14.52
N PRO A 88 -3.45 -15.19 -15.06
CA PRO A 88 -3.66 -13.91 -15.71
C PRO A 88 -3.57 -12.78 -14.68
N SER A 89 -2.90 -11.69 -15.04
CA SER A 89 -2.81 -10.46 -14.22
C SER A 89 -4.02 -9.54 -14.36
N ALA A 90 -4.95 -9.88 -15.27
CA ALA A 90 -6.20 -9.22 -15.58
C ALA A 90 -7.19 -10.29 -16.03
#